data_AF-A0A7C9AE00-F1
#
_entry.id   AF-A0A7C9AE00-F1
#
_cell.length_a   1.000
_cell.length_b   1.000
_cell.length_c   1.000
_cell.angle_alpha   90.00
_cell.angle_beta   90.00
_cell.angle_gamma   90.00
#
_symmetry.space_group_name_H-M   'P 1'
#
loop_
_entity.id
_entity.type
_entity.pdbx_description
1 polymer ?
#
loop_
_entity_poly.entity_id
_entity_poly.type
_entity_poly.pdbx_seq_one_letter_code
_entity_poly.pdbx_strand_id
1 'polypeptide(L)'
;MYGGASRSTHGSERTPLIGQRHNVDRLIFARTRSTSAPASVVVRMATALPHRPVLLGVDVGTGSARAGLFDERGKLLGFASSPIQIWKEGDCIEQSSTDIWNAVCASVKSACSLANVDGKDVVGIGFAATCSLVAIDDDGSPVTVSWSGDSRRNVIMWMDHRAVKQAERINASKSPVLQYCGGSLSPEMEPPKLLWVKENLKESWSMAFRWMDLSDWLSYRATGDDTRSLCTTVCKWTYLGHAHLEQLNGKDSRDMEACGWDDGFWEEIGLGDLVDGHHAKIGRSVAFPGHPLGSGLTPAAAKELGLQAGTPVGASLIDAHAGGVGVMESVPASDSKSWAEDEEGICHRMVLVCGTSTCHMAVSRSKLFIPGVWGPFWSAMVPHYWLTEGGQSATGALLDYIVENHIASPHLANRAASQGTTVFSLLNKMLESMAQEKNPPFLSALTKDLHILPDFHGNRSPLADPLSKGMVCGLTLDASEKQLALLYLATVQAIAYGTRHIVEHCNAHGHKIDTLMACGGLSKNSLYIQEHADIIGYPIYLPRENESVLLGAAVLGAVAAKKYSSLHEAMKALSAPGQVIYPSKDPNIKKYHDVKYKIFRDLYERQVSYRSIMAEALP
;
A
#
# COMPACT_ATOMS: atom_id res chain seq x y z
N MET A 1 50.43 17.66 -15.93
CA MET A 1 51.90 17.78 -15.77
C MET A 1 52.15 17.77 -14.26
N TYR A 2 52.52 16.63 -13.67
CA TYR A 2 53.92 16.22 -13.34
C TYR A 2 54.66 17.29 -12.53
N GLY A 3 55.18 17.11 -11.32
CA GLY A 3 55.37 16.00 -10.34
C GLY A 3 55.72 16.66 -8.98
N GLY A 4 55.94 16.03 -7.82
CA GLY A 4 56.34 14.68 -7.46
C GLY A 4 57.59 14.74 -6.56
N ALA A 5 57.49 14.37 -5.27
CA ALA A 5 58.51 13.82 -4.35
C ALA A 5 57.99 13.98 -2.89
N SER A 6 57.62 12.99 -2.07
CA SER A 6 58.11 11.64 -1.69
C SER A 6 59.09 11.61 -0.50
N ARG A 7 58.75 10.74 0.48
CA ARG A 7 59.51 10.06 1.56
C ARG A 7 59.11 10.49 2.98
N SER A 8 59.00 9.64 4.01
CA SER A 8 58.92 8.17 4.20
C SER A 8 58.82 7.94 5.73
N THR A 9 57.80 7.23 6.24
CA THR A 9 57.85 5.90 6.92
C THR A 9 58.25 5.80 8.41
N HIS A 10 57.51 4.90 9.09
CA HIS A 10 57.68 4.22 10.39
C HIS A 10 57.10 4.94 11.63
N GLY A 11 56.38 4.29 12.55
CA GLY A 11 55.98 2.89 12.71
C GLY A 11 55.32 2.67 14.09
N SER A 12 54.34 1.78 14.12
CA SER A 12 53.84 0.94 15.25
C SER A 12 54.17 1.29 16.71
N GLU A 13 53.14 1.19 17.57
CA GLU A 13 53.22 0.33 18.77
C GLU A 13 51.82 -0.01 19.36
N ARG A 14 51.56 -1.33 19.45
CA ARG A 14 50.57 -1.98 20.33
C ARG A 14 51.32 -2.55 21.52
N THR A 15 50.76 -2.52 22.74
CA THR A 15 50.79 -3.58 23.79
C THR A 15 50.31 -3.01 25.17
N PRO A 16 50.07 -3.81 26.24
CA PRO A 16 49.37 -5.10 26.36
C PRO A 16 48.44 -5.22 27.60
N LEU A 17 47.76 -6.37 27.69
CA LEU A 17 47.06 -6.95 28.85
C LEU A 17 47.99 -7.34 30.01
N ILE A 18 47.54 -7.22 31.26
CA ILE A 18 48.00 -8.03 32.41
C ILE A 18 46.79 -8.36 33.32
N GLY A 19 46.64 -9.65 33.64
CA GLY A 19 45.73 -10.16 34.68
C GLY A 19 46.46 -10.48 35.98
N GLN A 20 45.71 -10.70 37.06
CA GLN A 20 46.20 -11.32 38.29
C GLN A 20 45.25 -12.42 38.76
N ARG A 21 45.83 -13.61 38.98
CA ARG A 21 45.29 -14.74 39.76
C ARG A 21 46.01 -14.78 41.10
N HIS A 22 45.30 -15.16 42.17
CA HIS A 22 45.90 -15.74 43.36
C HIS A 22 45.18 -17.05 43.73
N ASN A 23 46.00 -18.09 43.94
CA ASN A 23 45.71 -19.42 44.51
C ASN A 23 45.47 -19.30 46.02
N VAL A 24 44.70 -20.23 46.62
CA VAL A 24 45.15 -21.06 47.77
C VAL A 24 44.38 -22.41 47.84
N ASP A 25 45.14 -23.48 47.67
CA ASP A 25 45.19 -24.83 48.28
C ASP A 25 44.02 -25.83 48.47
N ARG A 26 44.49 -27.08 48.31
CA ARG A 26 43.87 -28.41 48.32
C ARG A 26 43.54 -28.94 49.72
N LEU A 27 42.55 -29.84 49.79
CA LEU A 27 42.58 -31.01 50.68
C LEU A 27 41.89 -32.21 50.01
N ILE A 28 42.52 -33.38 50.12
CA ILE A 28 42.16 -34.65 49.45
C ILE A 28 41.63 -35.64 50.50
N PHE A 29 40.75 -36.54 50.03
CA PHE A 29 40.43 -37.92 50.45
C PHE A 29 39.14 -38.16 51.25
N ALA A 30 38.18 -38.82 50.58
CA ALA A 30 37.77 -40.18 50.94
C ALA A 30 37.11 -40.87 49.74
N ARG A 31 37.63 -42.06 49.37
CA ARG A 31 37.02 -43.00 48.41
C ARG A 31 36.07 -43.92 49.16
N THR A 32 34.83 -44.03 48.72
CA THR A 32 33.99 -45.22 48.94
C THR A 32 33.48 -45.71 47.59
N ARG A 33 33.78 -46.97 47.27
CA ARG A 33 33.27 -47.67 46.08
C ARG A 33 31.84 -48.10 46.36
N SER A 34 30.91 -47.70 45.49
CA SER A 34 29.61 -48.35 45.31
C SER A 34 29.41 -48.59 43.82
N THR A 35 29.20 -49.84 43.45
CA THR A 35 28.91 -50.31 42.10
C THR A 35 27.41 -50.23 41.85
N SER A 36 26.97 -49.43 40.88
CA SER A 36 25.63 -49.53 40.30
C SER A 36 25.67 -49.17 38.81
N ALA A 37 24.98 -49.98 38.01
CA ALA A 37 24.89 -49.97 36.55
C ALA A 37 24.60 -48.60 35.90
N PRO A 38 24.97 -48.37 34.63
CA PRO A 38 24.74 -47.09 33.98
C PRO A 38 23.23 -46.85 33.78
N ALA A 39 22.75 -45.73 34.34
CA ALA A 39 21.41 -45.24 34.11
C ALA A 39 21.24 -44.91 32.63
N SER A 40 20.25 -45.54 31.99
CA SER A 40 19.80 -45.21 30.65
C SER A 40 19.40 -43.72 30.60
N VAL A 41 20.12 -42.94 29.80
CA VAL A 41 19.70 -41.58 29.43
C VAL A 41 18.44 -41.72 28.58
N VAL A 42 17.27 -41.57 29.21
CA VAL A 42 16.03 -41.35 28.49
C VAL A 42 16.10 -39.94 27.93
N VAL A 43 16.55 -39.82 26.68
CA VAL A 43 16.32 -38.62 25.88
C VAL A 43 14.81 -38.52 25.73
N ARG A 44 14.16 -37.68 26.54
CA ARG A 44 12.83 -37.18 26.21
C ARG A 44 13.00 -36.43 24.89
N MET A 45 12.63 -37.07 23.78
CA MET A 45 12.38 -36.33 22.55
C MET A 45 11.43 -35.21 22.90
N ALA A 46 11.82 -33.97 22.61
CA ALA A 46 10.91 -32.85 22.62
C ALA A 46 9.74 -33.28 21.73
N THR A 47 8.57 -33.48 22.34
CA THR A 47 7.33 -33.68 21.60
C THR A 47 7.24 -32.53 20.61
N ALA A 48 7.26 -32.84 19.31
CA ALA A 48 7.08 -31.85 18.26
C ALA A 48 5.88 -30.97 18.65
N LEU A 49 6.09 -29.66 18.70
CA LEU A 49 4.98 -28.72 18.83
C LEU A 49 3.96 -29.10 17.75
N PRO A 50 2.66 -29.20 18.08
CA PRO A 50 1.66 -29.56 17.09
C PRO A 50 1.80 -28.64 15.88
N HIS A 51 1.83 -29.21 14.67
CA HIS A 51 1.84 -28.45 13.41
C HIS A 51 0.77 -27.37 13.49
N ARG A 52 1.18 -26.11 13.58
CA ARG A 52 0.28 -24.96 13.56
C ARG A 52 0.33 -24.42 12.15
N PRO A 53 -0.75 -24.53 11.37
CA PRO A 53 -0.72 -24.03 10.01
C PRO A 53 -0.68 -22.49 10.03
N VAL A 54 0.28 -21.93 9.30
CA VAL A 54 0.59 -20.50 9.24
C VAL A 54 0.32 -19.97 7.83
N LEU A 55 -0.23 -18.76 7.75
CA LEU A 55 -0.46 -18.05 6.50
C LEU A 55 0.64 -17.00 6.31
N LEU A 56 1.14 -16.85 5.09
CA LEU A 56 2.17 -15.87 4.75
C LEU A 56 1.58 -14.77 3.85
N GLY A 57 1.66 -13.52 4.30
CA GLY A 57 1.45 -12.35 3.47
C GLY A 57 2.78 -11.73 3.07
N VAL A 58 2.91 -11.33 1.80
CA VAL A 58 4.04 -10.55 1.29
C VAL A 58 3.53 -9.24 0.71
N ASP A 59 4.19 -8.14 1.05
CA ASP A 59 3.86 -6.78 0.63
C ASP A 59 5.11 -6.06 0.12
N VAL A 60 5.15 -5.78 -1.19
CA VAL A 60 6.21 -4.97 -1.81
C VAL A 60 5.72 -3.54 -2.00
N GLY A 61 6.04 -2.69 -1.03
CA GLY A 61 5.78 -1.25 -1.10
C GLY A 61 6.88 -0.49 -1.85
N THR A 62 6.80 0.83 -1.87
CA THR A 62 7.76 1.70 -2.58
C THR A 62 9.21 1.48 -2.17
N GLY A 63 9.51 1.37 -0.86
CA GLY A 63 10.88 1.37 -0.34
C GLY A 63 11.37 0.05 0.26
N SER A 64 10.50 -0.96 0.38
CA SER A 64 10.87 -2.23 0.99
C SER A 64 9.90 -3.36 0.65
N ALA A 65 10.42 -4.59 0.62
CA ALA A 65 9.64 -5.82 0.62
C ALA A 65 9.45 -6.33 2.06
N ARG A 66 8.21 -6.58 2.45
CA ARG A 66 7.80 -7.00 3.79
C ARG A 66 7.16 -8.38 3.76
N ALA A 67 7.35 -9.16 4.83
CA ALA A 67 6.72 -10.46 5.02
C ALA A 67 6.12 -10.55 6.42
N GLY A 68 4.89 -11.08 6.51
CA GLY A 68 4.16 -11.29 7.75
C GLY A 68 3.57 -12.69 7.82
N LEU A 69 3.80 -13.37 8.95
CA LEU A 69 3.26 -14.69 9.25
C LEU A 69 2.07 -14.57 10.18
N PHE A 70 0.96 -15.22 9.85
CA PHE A 70 -0.29 -15.11 10.59
C PHE A 70 -0.81 -16.48 11.03
N ASP A 71 -1.40 -16.55 12.22
CA ASP A 71 -2.16 -17.72 12.63
C ASP A 71 -3.54 -17.79 11.95
N GLU A 72 -4.28 -18.86 12.23
CA GLU A 72 -5.61 -19.10 11.65
C GLU A 72 -6.68 -18.08 12.08
N ARG A 73 -6.36 -17.20 13.03
CA ARG A 73 -7.23 -16.12 13.50
C ARG A 73 -6.76 -14.75 13.01
N GLY A 74 -5.77 -14.71 12.10
CA GLY A 74 -5.18 -13.49 11.55
C GLY A 74 -4.39 -12.68 12.57
N LYS A 75 -3.77 -13.32 13.57
CA LYS A 75 -2.82 -12.66 14.47
C LYS A 75 -1.40 -12.77 13.91
N LEU A 76 -0.68 -11.66 13.84
CA LEU A 76 0.72 -11.64 13.42
C LEU A 76 1.61 -12.41 14.43
N LEU A 77 2.39 -13.36 13.89
CA LEU A 77 3.34 -14.21 14.60
C LEU A 77 4.78 -13.75 14.41
N GLY A 78 5.11 -13.22 13.25
CA GLY A 78 6.41 -12.64 12.95
C GLY A 78 6.37 -11.76 11.72
N PHE A 79 7.28 -10.80 11.69
CA PHE A 79 7.37 -9.77 10.68
C PHE A 79 8.84 -9.49 10.38
N ALA A 80 9.14 -9.25 9.11
CA ALA A 80 10.42 -8.70 8.70
C ALA A 80 10.27 -7.84 7.43
N SER A 81 11.24 -6.96 7.21
CA SER A 81 11.31 -6.06 6.06
C SER A 81 12.74 -5.98 5.55
N SER A 82 12.88 -5.85 4.23
CA SER A 82 14.15 -5.67 3.54
C SER A 82 14.02 -4.51 2.56
N PRO A 83 14.98 -3.56 2.54
CA PRO A 83 14.94 -2.43 1.62
C PRO A 83 15.07 -2.90 0.16
N ILE A 84 14.52 -2.12 -0.76
CA ILE A 84 14.65 -2.34 -2.21
C ILE A 84 15.29 -1.12 -2.87
N GLN A 85 16.11 -1.36 -3.88
CA GLN A 85 16.84 -0.33 -4.60
C GLN A 85 15.89 0.49 -5.49
N ILE A 86 16.01 1.82 -5.41
CA ILE A 86 15.28 2.77 -6.27
C ILE A 86 16.30 3.61 -7.03
N TRP A 87 16.07 3.81 -8.33
CA TRP A 87 16.75 4.82 -9.13
C TRP A 87 15.77 5.93 -9.50
N LYS A 88 16.19 7.19 -9.35
CA LYS A 88 15.36 8.35 -9.68
C LYS A 88 16.17 9.35 -10.50
N GLU A 89 15.69 9.63 -11.71
CA GLU A 89 16.31 10.52 -12.69
C GLU A 89 15.21 11.42 -13.29
N GLY A 90 15.01 12.60 -12.71
CA GLY A 90 13.87 13.46 -13.05
C GLY A 90 12.54 12.77 -12.75
N ASP A 91 11.68 12.67 -13.76
CA ASP A 91 10.38 12.01 -13.69
C ASP A 91 10.46 10.48 -13.93
N CYS A 92 11.65 9.96 -14.26
CA CYS A 92 11.89 8.52 -14.42
C CYS A 92 12.27 7.90 -13.08
N ILE A 93 11.48 6.94 -12.60
CA ILE A 93 11.66 6.24 -11.34
C ILE A 93 11.58 4.73 -11.57
N GLU A 94 12.68 4.04 -11.27
CA GLU A 94 12.92 2.67 -11.72
C GLU A 94 13.33 1.76 -10.54
N GLN A 95 13.00 0.48 -10.69
CA GLN A 95 13.34 -0.58 -9.76
C GLN A 95 13.90 -1.81 -10.48
N SER A 96 14.35 -2.79 -9.70
CA SER A 96 14.82 -4.09 -10.20
C SER A 96 13.96 -5.21 -9.66
N SER A 97 13.35 -5.98 -10.56
CA SER A 97 12.56 -7.15 -10.19
C SER A 97 13.40 -8.21 -9.45
N THR A 98 14.65 -8.42 -9.89
CA THR A 98 15.61 -9.32 -9.22
C THR A 98 15.93 -8.88 -7.79
N ASP A 99 16.17 -7.57 -7.58
CA ASP A 99 16.42 -7.01 -6.25
C ASP A 99 15.20 -7.18 -5.34
N ILE A 100 14.01 -6.87 -5.87
CA ILE A 100 12.73 -7.05 -5.17
C ILE A 100 12.54 -8.50 -4.73
N TRP A 101 12.76 -9.49 -5.61
CA TRP A 101 12.60 -10.90 -5.26
C TRP A 101 13.59 -11.36 -4.19
N ASN A 102 14.85 -10.89 -4.26
CA ASN A 102 15.85 -11.15 -3.23
C ASN A 102 15.42 -10.56 -1.87
N ALA A 103 14.89 -9.33 -1.87
CA ALA A 103 14.37 -8.69 -0.68
C ALA A 103 13.15 -9.43 -0.10
N VAL A 104 12.23 -9.91 -0.94
CA VAL A 104 11.12 -10.78 -0.55
C VAL A 104 11.64 -12.05 0.12
N CYS A 105 12.60 -12.74 -0.50
CA CYS A 105 13.19 -13.97 0.07
C CYS A 105 13.87 -13.71 1.42
N ALA A 106 14.60 -12.60 1.55
CA ALA A 106 15.24 -12.21 2.80
C ALA A 106 14.22 -11.92 3.91
N SER A 107 13.15 -11.19 3.59
CA SER A 107 12.06 -10.87 4.51
C SER A 107 11.30 -12.13 4.95
N VAL A 108 10.96 -13.03 4.03
CA VAL A 108 10.26 -14.29 4.36
C VAL A 108 11.07 -15.16 5.31
N LYS A 109 12.36 -15.39 5.01
CA LYS A 109 13.25 -16.17 5.88
C LYS A 109 13.41 -15.55 7.25
N SER A 110 13.57 -14.22 7.30
CA SER A 110 13.71 -13.49 8.56
C SER A 110 12.43 -13.53 9.39
N ALA A 111 11.26 -13.36 8.78
CA ALA A 111 9.98 -13.47 9.45
C ALA A 111 9.77 -14.89 10.03
N CYS A 112 10.08 -15.94 9.27
CA CYS A 112 10.01 -17.33 9.75
C CYS A 112 10.95 -17.57 10.95
N SER A 113 12.19 -17.09 10.86
CA SER A 113 13.15 -17.20 11.96
C SER A 113 12.70 -16.47 13.22
N LEU A 114 12.14 -15.26 13.08
CA LEU A 114 11.65 -14.45 14.21
C LEU A 114 10.39 -15.05 14.85
N ALA A 115 9.51 -15.66 14.03
CA ALA A 115 8.31 -16.35 14.51
C ALA A 115 8.59 -17.76 15.06
N ASN A 116 9.80 -18.30 14.86
CA ASN A 116 10.14 -19.70 15.10
C ASN A 116 9.17 -20.67 14.38
N VAL A 117 8.91 -20.39 13.10
CA VAL A 117 8.04 -21.15 12.20
C VAL A 117 8.90 -21.88 11.17
N ASP A 118 8.70 -23.19 11.01
CA ASP A 118 9.36 -23.97 9.95
C ASP A 118 8.63 -23.71 8.63
N GLY A 119 9.36 -23.65 7.51
CA GLY A 119 8.77 -23.40 6.19
C GLY A 119 7.68 -24.42 5.78
N LYS A 120 7.69 -25.62 6.38
CA LYS A 120 6.63 -26.64 6.22
C LYS A 120 5.30 -26.30 6.90
N ASP A 121 5.33 -25.39 7.87
CA ASP A 121 4.13 -24.95 8.58
C ASP A 121 3.38 -23.85 7.80
N VAL A 122 4.01 -23.25 6.78
CA VAL A 122 3.40 -22.26 5.89
C VAL A 122 2.52 -22.97 4.86
N VAL A 123 1.20 -22.84 5.04
CA VAL A 123 0.20 -23.59 4.25
C VAL A 123 -0.41 -22.79 3.10
N GLY A 124 -0.10 -21.50 3.00
CA GLY A 124 -0.58 -20.65 1.91
C GLY A 124 0.12 -19.30 1.90
N ILE A 125 0.35 -18.76 0.71
CA ILE A 125 1.00 -17.47 0.48
C ILE A 125 0.14 -16.58 -0.41
N GLY A 126 0.13 -15.28 -0.13
CA GLY A 126 -0.38 -14.27 -1.05
C GLY A 126 0.58 -13.10 -1.18
N PHE A 127 0.56 -12.48 -2.36
CA PHE A 127 1.40 -11.35 -2.71
C PHE A 127 0.56 -10.10 -2.94
N ALA A 128 1.04 -9.00 -2.40
CA ALA A 128 0.59 -7.66 -2.72
C ALA A 128 1.79 -6.77 -3.07
N ALA A 129 1.59 -5.83 -3.98
CA ALA A 129 2.63 -4.88 -4.35
C ALA A 129 2.03 -3.57 -4.88
N THR A 130 2.86 -2.51 -4.95
CA THR A 130 2.51 -1.33 -5.75
C THR A 130 2.19 -1.72 -7.19
N CYS A 131 1.29 -0.98 -7.86
CA CYS A 131 1.00 -1.15 -9.29
C CYS A 131 2.13 -0.57 -10.17
N SER A 132 3.27 -1.26 -10.18
CA SER A 132 4.44 -0.93 -10.99
C SER A 132 4.55 -1.89 -12.17
N LEU A 133 5.13 -1.46 -13.29
CA LEU A 133 5.22 -2.25 -14.53
C LEU A 133 6.53 -3.03 -14.59
N VAL A 134 6.47 -4.34 -14.76
CA VAL A 134 7.63 -5.23 -14.91
C VAL A 134 7.74 -5.73 -16.35
N ALA A 135 8.96 -5.68 -16.90
CA ALA A 135 9.30 -6.20 -18.23
C ALA A 135 10.24 -7.40 -18.14
N ILE A 136 9.88 -8.51 -18.77
CA ILE A 136 10.73 -9.73 -18.85
C ILE A 136 10.74 -10.33 -20.26
N ASP A 137 11.82 -11.04 -20.56
CA ASP A 137 12.03 -11.82 -21.78
C ASP A 137 11.42 -13.24 -21.66
N ASP A 138 11.53 -14.05 -22.71
CA ASP A 138 10.92 -15.38 -22.83
C ASP A 138 11.48 -16.41 -21.83
N ASP A 139 12.74 -16.25 -21.44
CA ASP A 139 13.43 -17.03 -20.42
C ASP A 139 13.20 -16.50 -18.99
N GLY A 140 12.42 -15.42 -18.85
CA GLY A 140 12.15 -14.73 -17.59
C GLY A 140 13.22 -13.73 -17.16
N SER A 141 14.25 -13.48 -17.99
CA SER A 141 15.28 -12.49 -17.71
C SER A 141 14.74 -11.05 -17.74
N PRO A 142 15.27 -10.15 -16.90
CA PRO A 142 14.90 -8.73 -16.91
C PRO A 142 15.15 -8.03 -18.26
N VAL A 143 14.14 -7.33 -18.78
CA VAL A 143 14.27 -6.46 -19.98
C VAL A 143 14.32 -5.00 -19.54
N THR A 144 15.36 -4.26 -19.93
CA THR A 144 15.53 -2.86 -19.47
C THR A 144 14.37 -1.97 -19.88
N VAL A 145 13.89 -1.16 -18.95
CA VAL A 145 12.94 -0.05 -19.20
C VAL A 145 13.61 1.31 -18.99
N SER A 146 14.95 1.33 -18.99
CA SER A 146 15.78 2.49 -18.69
C SER A 146 16.58 2.95 -19.90
N TRP A 147 16.73 4.27 -20.05
CA TRP A 147 17.64 4.87 -21.04
C TRP A 147 19.10 4.47 -20.83
N SER A 148 19.46 4.05 -19.62
CA SER A 148 20.81 3.57 -19.31
C SER A 148 21.18 2.27 -20.02
N GLY A 149 20.19 1.51 -20.51
CA GLY A 149 20.40 0.15 -21.04
C GLY A 149 20.70 -0.91 -19.97
N ASP A 150 20.72 -0.54 -18.68
CA ASP A 150 20.97 -1.49 -17.59
C ASP A 150 19.78 -2.44 -17.43
N SER A 151 19.95 -3.71 -17.81
CA SER A 151 18.91 -4.74 -17.74
C SER A 151 18.37 -4.96 -16.32
N ARG A 152 19.11 -4.59 -15.29
CA ARG A 152 18.61 -4.68 -13.89
C ARG A 152 17.46 -3.72 -13.65
N ARG A 153 17.38 -2.61 -14.39
CA ARG A 153 16.31 -1.61 -14.27
C ARG A 153 15.16 -1.99 -15.20
N ASN A 154 14.39 -2.99 -14.80
CA ASN A 154 13.29 -3.57 -15.60
C ASN A 154 11.89 -3.30 -15.02
N VAL A 155 11.80 -2.40 -14.04
CA VAL A 155 10.54 -2.02 -13.41
C VAL A 155 10.33 -0.50 -13.53
N ILE A 156 9.24 -0.07 -14.16
CA ILE A 156 8.77 1.32 -14.12
C ILE A 156 7.87 1.47 -12.89
N MET A 157 8.28 2.28 -11.92
CA MET A 157 7.55 2.42 -10.66
C MET A 157 6.17 3.06 -10.86
N TRP A 158 5.24 2.78 -9.94
CA TRP A 158 3.89 3.35 -9.94
C TRP A 158 3.90 4.89 -10.03
N MET A 159 4.79 5.56 -9.29
CA MET A 159 4.93 7.03 -9.20
C MET A 159 5.77 7.66 -10.32
N ASP A 160 6.15 6.90 -11.34
CA ASP A 160 6.89 7.40 -12.51
C ASP A 160 5.96 8.22 -13.42
N HIS A 161 6.39 9.43 -13.80
CA HIS A 161 5.59 10.37 -14.62
C HIS A 161 6.19 10.57 -16.02
N ARG A 162 7.07 9.69 -16.51
CA ARG A 162 7.66 9.81 -17.86
C ARG A 162 6.62 9.80 -18.97
N ALA A 163 5.46 9.20 -18.72
CA ALA A 163 4.39 8.96 -19.69
C ALA A 163 3.28 10.03 -19.73
N VAL A 164 3.50 11.23 -19.17
CA VAL A 164 2.50 12.32 -19.16
C VAL A 164 1.96 12.64 -20.56
N LYS A 165 2.83 12.79 -21.57
CA LYS A 165 2.42 13.12 -22.94
C LYS A 165 1.57 12.02 -23.57
N GLN A 166 1.89 10.76 -23.29
CA GLN A 166 1.14 9.60 -23.76
C GLN A 166 -0.24 9.55 -23.10
N ALA A 167 -0.32 9.81 -21.79
CA ALA A 167 -1.59 9.89 -21.08
C ALA A 167 -2.48 11.02 -21.63
N GLU A 168 -1.93 12.21 -21.87
CA GLU A 168 -2.66 13.33 -22.50
C GLU A 168 -3.22 12.94 -23.88
N ARG A 169 -2.40 12.30 -24.73
CA ARG A 169 -2.83 11.86 -26.06
C ARG A 169 -3.91 10.79 -25.98
N ILE A 170 -3.78 9.81 -25.08
CA ILE A 170 -4.80 8.77 -24.88
C ILE A 170 -6.11 9.41 -24.38
N ASN A 171 -6.04 10.34 -23.42
CA ASN A 171 -7.22 11.01 -22.88
C ASN A 171 -7.94 11.88 -23.93
N ALA A 172 -7.23 12.39 -24.94
CA ALA A 172 -7.82 13.13 -26.04
C ALA A 172 -8.71 12.26 -26.97
N SER A 173 -8.54 10.94 -26.98
CA SER A 173 -9.38 10.00 -27.75
C SER A 173 -10.84 9.99 -27.27
N LYS A 174 -11.07 10.27 -25.97
CA LYS A 174 -12.36 10.11 -25.30
C LYS A 174 -12.96 8.71 -25.48
N SER A 175 -12.11 7.69 -25.57
CA SER A 175 -12.55 6.29 -25.69
C SER A 175 -13.51 5.91 -24.57
N PRO A 176 -14.57 5.11 -24.84
CA PRO A 176 -15.54 4.69 -23.84
C PRO A 176 -14.93 4.00 -22.62
N VAL A 177 -13.77 3.33 -22.75
CA VAL A 177 -13.10 2.66 -21.61
C VAL A 177 -12.66 3.64 -20.52
N LEU A 178 -12.40 4.90 -20.88
CA LEU A 178 -11.92 5.93 -19.94
C LEU A 178 -12.96 6.28 -18.87
N GLN A 179 -14.24 5.98 -19.11
CA GLN A 179 -15.31 6.20 -18.12
C GLN A 179 -15.12 5.39 -16.84
N TYR A 180 -14.41 4.25 -16.90
CA TYR A 180 -14.08 3.41 -15.73
C TYR A 180 -12.88 3.95 -14.94
N CYS A 181 -12.14 4.91 -15.51
CA CYS A 181 -11.02 5.58 -14.86
C CYS A 181 -11.41 6.99 -14.38
N GLY A 182 -12.69 7.23 -14.12
CA GLY A 182 -13.18 8.55 -13.70
C GLY A 182 -13.16 9.62 -14.81
N GLY A 183 -12.97 9.20 -16.07
CA GLY A 183 -12.95 10.05 -17.26
C GLY A 183 -11.56 10.28 -17.87
N SER A 184 -10.48 9.91 -17.19
CA SER A 184 -9.11 10.06 -17.69
C SER A 184 -8.14 9.04 -17.10
N LEU A 185 -7.16 8.59 -17.89
CA LEU A 185 -6.03 7.80 -17.43
C LEU A 185 -4.98 8.69 -16.80
N SER A 186 -4.44 8.22 -15.67
CA SER A 186 -3.23 8.77 -15.05
C SER A 186 -1.98 8.31 -15.84
N PRO A 187 -0.91 9.13 -15.92
CA PRO A 187 0.39 8.65 -16.41
C PRO A 187 0.98 7.50 -15.58
N GLU A 188 0.48 7.29 -14.36
CA GLU A 188 0.88 6.21 -13.47
C GLU A 188 0.27 4.85 -13.84
N MET A 189 -0.75 4.82 -14.70
CA MET A 189 -1.37 3.59 -15.20
C MET A 189 -0.56 2.97 -16.35
N GLU A 190 -0.84 1.71 -16.66
CA GLU A 190 0.05 0.92 -17.52
C GLU A 190 -0.02 1.24 -19.03
N PRO A 191 -1.19 1.55 -19.65
CA PRO A 191 -1.22 1.85 -21.08
C PRO A 191 -0.36 3.06 -21.48
N PRO A 192 -0.36 4.20 -20.76
CA PRO A 192 0.58 5.29 -21.03
C PRO A 192 2.06 4.87 -20.93
N LYS A 193 2.44 4.08 -19.92
CA LYS A 193 3.81 3.59 -19.72
C LYS A 193 4.25 2.67 -20.86
N LEU A 194 3.40 1.73 -21.27
CA LEU A 194 3.66 0.84 -22.40
C LEU A 194 3.83 1.62 -23.70
N LEU A 195 2.96 2.59 -23.96
CA LEU A 195 3.06 3.46 -25.12
C LEU A 195 4.35 4.27 -25.11
N TRP A 196 4.76 4.77 -23.94
CA TRP A 196 6.04 5.44 -23.79
C TRP A 196 7.21 4.51 -24.12
N VAL A 197 7.24 3.29 -23.59
CA VAL A 197 8.32 2.32 -23.89
C VAL A 197 8.34 2.00 -25.39
N LYS A 198 7.19 1.75 -26.01
CA LYS A 198 7.11 1.45 -27.45
C LYS A 198 7.72 2.56 -28.31
N GLU A 199 7.48 3.81 -27.95
CA GLU A 199 7.98 4.97 -28.69
C GLU A 199 9.47 5.24 -28.45
N ASN A 200 9.94 4.99 -27.24
CA ASN A 200 11.25 5.47 -26.77
C ASN A 200 12.32 4.36 -26.66
N LEU A 201 11.92 3.13 -26.35
CA LEU A 201 12.78 1.98 -26.09
C LEU A 201 12.40 0.81 -27.00
N LYS A 202 12.53 1.00 -28.32
CA LYS A 202 12.07 0.05 -29.35
C LYS A 202 12.72 -1.34 -29.24
N GLU A 203 13.99 -1.40 -28.86
CA GLU A 203 14.70 -2.67 -28.65
C GLU A 203 14.09 -3.43 -27.48
N SER A 204 13.93 -2.79 -26.31
CA SER A 204 13.23 -3.36 -25.16
C SER A 204 11.81 -3.80 -25.49
N TRP A 205 11.07 -3.01 -26.27
CA TRP A 205 9.72 -3.36 -26.71
C TRP A 205 9.69 -4.66 -27.54
N SER A 206 10.68 -4.84 -28.41
CA SER A 206 10.81 -6.06 -29.22
C SER A 206 11.21 -7.28 -28.40
N MET A 207 12.09 -7.11 -27.41
CA MET A 207 12.55 -8.18 -26.52
C MET A 207 11.48 -8.61 -25.50
N ALA A 208 10.67 -7.66 -25.01
CA ALA A 208 9.72 -7.97 -23.95
C ALA A 208 8.72 -9.07 -24.37
N PHE A 209 8.80 -10.21 -23.71
CA PHE A 209 7.89 -11.34 -23.87
C PHE A 209 6.66 -11.19 -22.98
N ARG A 210 6.82 -10.57 -21.80
CA ARG A 210 5.72 -10.23 -20.90
C ARG A 210 5.87 -8.85 -20.29
N TRP A 211 4.73 -8.19 -20.19
CA TRP A 211 4.48 -7.00 -19.39
C TRP A 211 3.52 -7.38 -18.27
N MET A 212 3.87 -7.08 -17.04
CA MET A 212 3.10 -7.51 -15.87
C MET A 212 3.04 -6.39 -14.84
N ASP A 213 1.92 -6.29 -14.13
CA ASP A 213 1.90 -5.57 -12.86
C ASP A 213 2.84 -6.29 -11.87
N LEU A 214 3.53 -5.55 -11.02
CA LEU A 214 4.51 -6.09 -10.08
C LEU A 214 3.91 -7.17 -9.18
N SER A 215 2.66 -7.02 -8.77
CA SER A 215 2.00 -8.01 -7.93
C SER A 215 1.74 -9.33 -8.68
N ASP A 216 1.37 -9.26 -9.96
CA ASP A 216 1.24 -10.43 -10.83
C ASP A 216 2.61 -11.06 -11.11
N TRP A 217 3.65 -10.26 -11.34
CA TRP A 217 5.02 -10.75 -11.54
C TRP A 217 5.53 -11.55 -10.34
N LEU A 218 5.24 -11.11 -9.10
CA LEU A 218 5.61 -11.88 -7.89
C LEU A 218 4.94 -13.25 -7.88
N SER A 219 3.64 -13.30 -8.19
CA SER A 219 2.87 -14.54 -8.26
C SER A 219 3.37 -15.46 -9.37
N TYR A 220 3.66 -14.92 -10.56
CA TYR A 220 4.27 -15.64 -11.68
C TYR A 220 5.67 -16.16 -11.32
N ARG A 221 6.54 -15.33 -10.72
CA ARG A 221 7.90 -15.73 -10.31
C ARG A 221 7.88 -16.83 -9.24
N ALA A 222 6.82 -16.89 -8.44
CA ALA A 222 6.62 -17.91 -7.42
C ALA A 222 6.10 -19.24 -8.01
N THR A 223 5.24 -19.20 -9.03
CA THR A 223 4.42 -20.35 -9.48
C THR A 223 4.71 -20.83 -10.90
N GLY A 224 5.25 -19.98 -11.77
CA GLY A 224 5.31 -20.18 -13.22
C GLY A 224 3.96 -20.01 -13.93
N ASP A 225 2.90 -19.65 -13.21
CA ASP A 225 1.56 -19.47 -13.77
C ASP A 225 1.38 -18.04 -14.28
N ASP A 226 1.04 -17.92 -15.57
CA ASP A 226 0.90 -16.65 -16.31
C ASP A 226 -0.50 -16.02 -16.16
N THR A 227 -1.32 -16.49 -15.23
CA THR A 227 -2.62 -15.90 -14.91
C THR A 227 -2.46 -14.55 -14.20
N ARG A 228 -3.24 -13.55 -14.61
CA ARG A 228 -3.23 -12.20 -14.03
C ARG A 228 -4.32 -12.02 -12.99
N SER A 229 -4.11 -11.13 -12.03
CA SER A 229 -5.17 -10.74 -11.11
C SER A 229 -6.21 -9.84 -11.82
N LEU A 230 -7.50 -10.08 -11.54
CA LEU A 230 -8.55 -9.11 -11.88
C LEU A 230 -8.34 -7.76 -11.21
N CYS A 231 -7.66 -7.70 -10.06
CA CYS A 231 -7.34 -6.44 -9.39
C CYS A 231 -6.45 -5.54 -10.24
N THR A 232 -5.31 -6.05 -10.68
CA THR A 232 -4.31 -5.29 -11.43
C THR A 232 -4.88 -4.86 -12.77
N THR A 233 -5.36 -5.83 -13.55
CA THR A 233 -5.85 -5.65 -14.90
C THR A 233 -7.02 -4.65 -14.97
N VAL A 234 -8.03 -4.81 -14.13
CA VAL A 234 -9.21 -3.92 -14.15
C VAL A 234 -8.84 -2.51 -13.67
N CYS A 235 -8.02 -2.38 -12.63
CA CYS A 235 -7.75 -1.08 -12.04
C CYS A 235 -6.71 -0.25 -12.81
N LYS A 236 -5.76 -0.88 -13.53
CA LYS A 236 -4.58 -0.19 -14.09
C LYS A 236 -4.30 -0.49 -15.56
N TRP A 237 -4.95 -1.51 -16.14
CA TRP A 237 -4.76 -1.93 -17.53
C TRP A 237 -6.01 -1.73 -18.40
N THR A 238 -7.03 -1.01 -17.93
CA THR A 238 -8.28 -0.78 -18.70
C THR A 238 -9.05 -2.05 -19.07
N TYR A 239 -8.80 -3.16 -18.37
CA TYR A 239 -9.53 -4.42 -18.60
C TYR A 239 -10.96 -4.34 -18.05
N LEU A 240 -11.94 -4.74 -18.87
CA LEU A 240 -13.36 -4.73 -18.52
C LEU A 240 -13.75 -6.03 -17.81
N GLY A 241 -13.44 -6.15 -16.52
CA GLY A 241 -13.69 -7.37 -15.75
C GLY A 241 -15.15 -7.84 -15.72
N HIS A 242 -16.10 -6.94 -15.96
CA HIS A 242 -17.53 -7.29 -16.03
C HIS A 242 -17.94 -8.03 -17.30
N ALA A 243 -17.07 -8.11 -18.33
CA ALA A 243 -17.31 -8.94 -19.51
C ALA A 243 -17.53 -10.42 -19.14
N HIS A 244 -16.95 -10.87 -18.02
CA HIS A 244 -17.17 -12.22 -17.50
C HIS A 244 -18.62 -12.47 -17.04
N LEU A 245 -19.39 -11.43 -16.69
CA LEU A 245 -20.79 -11.59 -16.24
C LEU A 245 -21.67 -12.26 -17.31
N GLU A 246 -21.40 -11.99 -18.59
CA GLU A 246 -22.14 -12.55 -19.71
C GLU A 246 -21.81 -14.04 -19.93
N GLN A 247 -20.64 -14.47 -19.47
CA GLN A 247 -20.12 -15.84 -19.63
C GLN A 247 -20.39 -16.75 -18.41
N LEU A 248 -20.69 -16.17 -17.24
CA LEU A 248 -20.97 -16.91 -16.00
C LEU A 248 -22.21 -17.83 -16.05
N ASN A 249 -23.05 -17.73 -17.09
CA ASN A 249 -24.19 -18.63 -17.30
C ASN A 249 -23.79 -20.06 -17.75
N GLY A 250 -22.50 -20.35 -17.94
CA GLY A 250 -22.04 -21.66 -18.39
C GLY A 250 -20.63 -22.04 -17.94
N LYS A 251 -20.52 -22.56 -16.70
CA LYS A 251 -19.39 -23.29 -16.06
C LYS A 251 -18.58 -22.47 -15.04
N ASP A 252 -18.38 -23.09 -13.87
CA ASP A 252 -17.36 -22.75 -12.85
C ASP A 252 -15.94 -23.03 -13.37
N SER A 253 -15.49 -22.37 -14.45
CA SER A 253 -14.06 -22.39 -14.79
C SER A 253 -13.34 -21.39 -13.89
N ARG A 254 -12.51 -21.93 -13.00
CA ARG A 254 -11.85 -21.17 -11.94
C ARG A 254 -10.67 -20.33 -12.46
N ASP A 255 -10.13 -20.68 -13.63
CA ASP A 255 -9.37 -19.79 -14.51
C ASP A 255 -10.32 -19.25 -15.58
N MET A 256 -10.36 -17.92 -15.72
CA MET A 256 -11.17 -17.28 -16.76
C MET A 256 -10.27 -16.86 -17.91
N GLU A 257 -10.52 -17.44 -19.09
CA GLU A 257 -9.96 -16.92 -20.33
C GLU A 257 -10.29 -15.42 -20.42
N ALA A 258 -9.25 -14.60 -20.66
CA ALA A 258 -9.40 -13.16 -20.66
C ALA A 258 -10.31 -12.73 -21.81
N CYS A 259 -11.41 -12.07 -21.49
CA CYS A 259 -12.43 -11.64 -22.45
C CYS A 259 -12.84 -10.16 -22.30
N GLY A 260 -12.20 -9.44 -21.38
CA GLY A 260 -12.46 -8.03 -21.08
C GLY A 260 -11.45 -7.05 -21.71
N TRP A 261 -10.53 -7.51 -22.54
CA TRP A 261 -9.66 -6.62 -23.31
C TRP A 261 -10.48 -5.92 -24.40
N ASP A 262 -10.39 -4.59 -24.48
CA ASP A 262 -11.02 -3.80 -25.56
C ASP A 262 -10.00 -3.61 -26.70
N ASP A 263 -10.00 -4.54 -27.65
CA ASP A 263 -9.02 -4.56 -28.76
C ASP A 263 -9.04 -3.26 -29.56
N GLY A 264 -10.24 -2.69 -29.78
CA GLY A 264 -10.39 -1.42 -30.48
C GLY A 264 -9.68 -0.27 -29.76
N PHE A 265 -9.79 -0.21 -28.43
CA PHE A 265 -9.05 0.77 -27.63
C PHE A 265 -7.52 0.58 -27.74
N TRP A 266 -7.02 -0.65 -27.60
CA TRP A 266 -5.58 -0.92 -27.67
C TRP A 266 -5.01 -0.63 -29.06
N GLU A 267 -5.74 -0.92 -30.12
CA GLU A 267 -5.41 -0.53 -31.49
C GLU A 267 -5.39 1.00 -31.65
N GLU A 268 -6.45 1.68 -31.18
CA GLU A 268 -6.61 3.14 -31.27
C GLU A 268 -5.45 3.91 -30.62
N ILE A 269 -4.98 3.47 -29.45
CA ILE A 269 -3.86 4.13 -28.75
C ILE A 269 -2.48 3.78 -29.32
N GLY A 270 -2.43 2.96 -30.37
CA GLY A 270 -1.19 2.56 -31.04
C GLY A 270 -0.48 1.38 -30.37
N LEU A 271 -1.19 0.54 -29.62
CA LEU A 271 -0.68 -0.65 -28.94
C LEU A 271 -1.33 -1.96 -29.45
N GLY A 272 -1.83 -1.96 -30.69
CA GLY A 272 -2.46 -3.14 -31.31
C GLY A 272 -1.56 -4.39 -31.43
N ASP A 273 -0.24 -4.22 -31.40
CA ASP A 273 0.71 -5.35 -31.36
C ASP A 273 0.71 -6.13 -30.05
N LEU A 274 0.06 -5.61 -29.00
CA LEU A 274 -0.24 -6.37 -27.78
C LEU A 274 -1.52 -7.20 -27.92
N VAL A 275 -2.42 -6.84 -28.83
CA VAL A 275 -3.60 -7.64 -29.21
C VAL A 275 -3.15 -8.82 -30.07
N ASP A 276 -2.19 -8.57 -30.98
CA ASP A 276 -1.56 -9.60 -31.81
C ASP A 276 -1.04 -10.78 -30.96
N GLY A 277 -1.43 -11.98 -31.35
CA GLY A 277 -1.11 -13.19 -30.57
C GLY A 277 -1.99 -13.37 -29.33
N HIS A 278 -3.24 -12.90 -29.35
CA HIS A 278 -4.23 -13.11 -28.29
C HIS A 278 -3.72 -12.64 -26.93
N HIS A 279 -3.30 -11.37 -26.83
CA HIS A 279 -2.92 -10.74 -25.55
C HIS A 279 -1.80 -11.43 -24.78
N ALA A 280 -0.99 -12.28 -25.43
CA ALA A 280 0.00 -13.12 -24.76
C ALA A 280 0.98 -12.32 -23.90
N LYS A 281 1.36 -11.13 -24.35
CA LYS A 281 2.30 -10.27 -23.64
C LYS A 281 1.72 -9.65 -22.37
N ILE A 282 0.41 -9.47 -22.27
CA ILE A 282 -0.24 -8.73 -21.18
C ILE A 282 -1.16 -9.59 -20.30
N GLY A 283 -1.61 -10.75 -20.79
CA GLY A 283 -2.34 -11.75 -20.01
C GLY A 283 -3.50 -12.37 -20.77
N ARG A 284 -3.44 -13.70 -20.97
CA ARG A 284 -4.50 -14.53 -21.59
C ARG A 284 -5.51 -15.10 -20.60
N SER A 285 -5.11 -15.15 -19.33
CA SER A 285 -5.91 -15.71 -18.25
C SER A 285 -5.98 -14.68 -17.14
N VAL A 286 -7.15 -14.53 -16.55
CA VAL A 286 -7.39 -13.70 -15.37
C VAL A 286 -8.10 -14.51 -14.30
N ALA A 287 -7.87 -14.16 -13.03
CA ALA A 287 -8.52 -14.81 -11.91
C ALA A 287 -8.95 -13.83 -10.81
N PHE A 288 -9.95 -14.25 -10.03
CA PHE A 288 -10.34 -13.54 -8.82
C PHE A 288 -9.19 -13.51 -7.80
N PRO A 289 -9.04 -12.44 -7.00
CA PRO A 289 -8.07 -12.41 -5.92
C PRO A 289 -8.18 -13.63 -4.99
N GLY A 290 -7.06 -14.25 -4.68
CA GLY A 290 -6.98 -15.46 -3.84
C GLY A 290 -7.24 -16.78 -4.58
N HIS A 291 -7.54 -16.76 -5.88
CA HIS A 291 -7.60 -17.98 -6.69
C HIS A 291 -6.26 -18.75 -6.65
N PRO A 292 -6.23 -20.08 -6.42
CA PRO A 292 -4.99 -20.84 -6.37
C PRO A 292 -4.29 -20.92 -7.73
N LEU A 293 -3.05 -20.43 -7.82
CA LEU A 293 -2.27 -20.40 -9.05
C LEU A 293 -1.40 -21.65 -9.22
N GLY A 294 -1.39 -22.18 -10.44
CA GLY A 294 -0.59 -23.32 -10.87
C GLY A 294 -0.72 -24.52 -9.93
N SER A 295 0.42 -25.09 -9.57
CA SER A 295 0.52 -26.12 -8.51
C SER A 295 1.08 -25.54 -7.20
N GLY A 296 0.97 -24.22 -6.97
CA GLY A 296 1.62 -23.52 -5.88
C GLY A 296 3.09 -23.18 -6.16
N LEU A 297 3.89 -23.01 -5.11
CA LEU A 297 5.31 -22.66 -5.24
C LEU A 297 6.08 -23.66 -6.10
N THR A 298 6.82 -23.17 -7.09
CA THR A 298 7.78 -23.99 -7.83
C THR A 298 8.90 -24.49 -6.90
N PRO A 299 9.58 -25.61 -7.22
CA PRO A 299 10.74 -26.06 -6.44
C PRO A 299 11.84 -25.01 -6.29
N ALA A 300 12.06 -24.19 -7.33
CA ALA A 300 13.05 -23.11 -7.30
C ALA A 300 12.61 -22.00 -6.33
N ALA A 301 11.39 -21.48 -6.47
CA ALA A 301 10.88 -20.43 -5.59
C ALA A 301 10.79 -20.90 -4.14
N ALA A 302 10.34 -22.13 -3.89
CA ALA A 302 10.28 -22.71 -2.54
C ALA A 302 11.66 -22.77 -1.88
N LYS A 303 12.70 -23.18 -2.61
CA LYS A 303 14.08 -23.19 -2.11
C LYS A 303 14.59 -21.78 -1.82
N GLU A 304 14.30 -20.81 -2.68
CA GLU A 304 14.70 -19.41 -2.51
C GLU A 304 14.01 -18.75 -1.32
N LEU A 305 12.73 -19.03 -1.11
CA LEU A 305 11.92 -18.51 0.01
C LEU A 305 12.19 -19.26 1.33
N GLY A 306 12.70 -20.49 1.27
CA GLY A 306 12.86 -21.37 2.44
C GLY A 306 11.56 -22.06 2.87
N LEU A 307 10.68 -22.36 1.92
CA LEU A 307 9.34 -22.95 2.11
C LEU A 307 9.22 -24.31 1.39
N GLN A 308 8.04 -24.92 1.44
CA GLN A 308 7.77 -26.17 0.73
C GLN A 308 7.32 -25.94 -0.73
N ALA A 309 7.84 -26.78 -1.64
CA ALA A 309 7.34 -26.82 -3.00
C ALA A 309 5.87 -27.27 -2.98
N GLY A 310 5.05 -26.62 -3.79
CA GLY A 310 3.61 -26.86 -3.84
C GLY A 310 2.79 -26.13 -2.77
N THR A 311 3.40 -25.31 -1.90
CA THR A 311 2.62 -24.41 -1.01
C THR A 311 1.70 -23.54 -1.88
N PRO A 312 0.37 -23.56 -1.65
CA PRO A 312 -0.60 -22.81 -2.43
C PRO A 312 -0.31 -21.30 -2.47
N VAL A 313 -0.41 -20.71 -3.67
CA VAL A 313 -0.21 -19.27 -3.91
C VAL A 313 -1.51 -18.71 -4.47
N GLY A 314 -2.04 -17.64 -3.86
CA GLY A 314 -3.24 -16.96 -4.35
C GLY A 314 -2.93 -15.89 -5.39
N ALA A 315 -3.83 -15.73 -6.37
CA ALA A 315 -3.82 -14.59 -7.29
C ALA A 315 -3.76 -13.28 -6.50
N SER A 316 -2.86 -12.40 -6.92
CA SER A 316 -2.37 -11.24 -6.18
C SER A 316 -3.36 -10.07 -6.08
N LEU A 317 -3.01 -9.06 -5.29
CA LEU A 317 -3.68 -7.77 -5.23
C LEU A 317 -2.67 -6.62 -5.35
N ILE A 318 -3.13 -5.45 -5.78
CA ILE A 318 -2.42 -4.20 -5.52
C ILE A 318 -2.40 -3.94 -4.00
N ASP A 319 -1.32 -3.38 -3.48
CA ASP A 319 -1.09 -3.12 -2.04
C ASP A 319 -2.27 -2.42 -1.34
N ALA A 320 -2.81 -1.35 -1.91
CA ALA A 320 -3.97 -0.66 -1.35
C ALA A 320 -5.19 -1.57 -1.26
N HIS A 321 -5.40 -2.44 -2.26
CA HIS A 321 -6.53 -3.35 -2.32
C HIS A 321 -6.38 -4.49 -1.30
N ALA A 322 -5.16 -4.99 -1.10
CA ALA A 322 -4.84 -5.90 0.00
C ALA A 322 -5.10 -5.22 1.36
N GLY A 323 -4.73 -3.94 1.52
CA GLY A 323 -5.10 -3.14 2.69
C GLY A 323 -6.62 -3.07 2.91
N GLY A 324 -7.41 -2.89 1.85
CA GLY A 324 -8.87 -2.98 1.87
C GLY A 324 -9.37 -4.34 2.36
N VAL A 325 -8.91 -5.43 1.75
CA VAL A 325 -9.25 -6.81 2.13
C VAL A 325 -8.90 -7.11 3.59
N GLY A 326 -7.74 -6.66 4.07
CA GLY A 326 -7.29 -6.88 5.44
C GLY A 326 -8.13 -6.16 6.50
N VAL A 327 -8.98 -5.21 6.13
CA VAL A 327 -9.66 -4.33 7.10
C VAL A 327 -11.17 -4.29 6.94
N MET A 328 -11.71 -4.40 5.73
CA MET A 328 -13.11 -4.09 5.41
C MET A 328 -14.15 -4.87 6.23
N GLU A 329 -13.81 -6.05 6.76
CA GLU A 329 -14.64 -6.87 7.65
C GLU A 329 -14.25 -6.81 9.14
N SER A 330 -13.40 -5.87 9.56
CA SER A 330 -12.96 -5.68 10.96
C SER A 330 -13.99 -4.95 11.82
N VAL A 331 -15.22 -5.48 11.90
CA VAL A 331 -16.37 -4.83 12.57
C VAL A 331 -16.59 -5.42 13.98
N PRO A 332 -16.85 -4.60 15.03
CA PRO A 332 -17.23 -5.08 16.37
C PRO A 332 -18.50 -5.93 16.35
N ALA A 333 -18.54 -6.97 17.18
CA ALA A 333 -19.72 -7.84 17.29
C ALA A 333 -21.00 -7.14 17.78
N SER A 334 -20.87 -5.97 18.42
CA SER A 334 -22.01 -5.13 18.81
C SER A 334 -22.69 -4.46 17.61
N ASP A 335 -21.87 -4.05 16.64
CA ASP A 335 -22.27 -3.27 15.47
C ASP A 335 -22.48 -4.21 14.27
N SER A 336 -21.99 -5.45 14.36
CA SER A 336 -22.28 -6.51 13.41
C SER A 336 -23.76 -6.87 13.46
N LYS A 337 -24.44 -6.88 14.62
CA LYS A 337 -25.83 -7.37 14.72
C LYS A 337 -26.87 -6.56 13.92
N SER A 338 -26.61 -5.30 13.56
CA SER A 338 -27.51 -4.53 12.69
C SER A 338 -27.33 -4.83 11.20
N TRP A 339 -26.20 -5.44 10.80
CA TRP A 339 -25.82 -5.67 9.40
C TRP A 339 -25.38 -7.11 9.10
N ALA A 340 -25.30 -7.99 10.10
CA ALA A 340 -24.65 -9.30 10.03
C ALA A 340 -25.43 -10.32 9.19
N GLU A 341 -26.70 -10.03 8.91
CA GLU A 341 -27.56 -10.83 8.04
C GLU A 341 -27.61 -10.28 6.61
N ASP A 342 -27.00 -9.12 6.34
CA ASP A 342 -27.14 -8.41 5.07
C ASP A 342 -25.79 -8.35 4.32
N GLU A 343 -25.75 -8.96 3.13
CA GLU A 343 -24.62 -8.83 2.21
C GLU A 343 -24.39 -7.37 1.73
N GLU A 344 -25.31 -6.45 2.02
CA GLU A 344 -25.14 -5.00 1.82
C GLU A 344 -24.28 -4.32 2.90
N GLY A 345 -24.06 -4.93 4.07
CA GLY A 345 -23.34 -4.28 5.17
C GLY A 345 -21.92 -3.82 4.82
N ILE A 346 -21.26 -4.51 3.89
CA ILE A 346 -19.94 -4.13 3.36
C ILE A 346 -20.00 -2.86 2.48
N CYS A 347 -21.15 -2.57 1.86
CA CYS A 347 -21.37 -1.41 1.00
C CYS A 347 -21.59 -0.08 1.76
N HIS A 348 -21.78 -0.15 3.07
CA HIS A 348 -21.85 1.02 3.95
C HIS A 348 -20.47 1.49 4.44
N ARG A 349 -19.41 0.77 4.03
CA ARG A 349 -18.05 0.97 4.54
C ARG A 349 -17.15 1.55 3.46
N MET A 350 -16.31 2.50 3.85
CA MET A 350 -15.18 2.96 3.04
C MET A 350 -13.88 2.76 3.81
N VAL A 351 -12.90 2.11 3.18
CA VAL A 351 -11.56 1.91 3.76
C VAL A 351 -10.65 3.05 3.30
N LEU A 352 -10.02 3.70 4.28
CA LEU A 352 -8.95 4.66 4.13
C LEU A 352 -7.61 3.91 4.26
N VAL A 353 -6.93 3.68 3.15
CA VAL A 353 -5.60 3.08 3.16
C VAL A 353 -4.58 4.21 3.20
N CYS A 354 -4.14 4.55 4.41
CA CYS A 354 -3.39 5.78 4.67
C CYS A 354 -1.87 5.56 4.63
N GLY A 355 -1.19 6.28 3.74
CA GLY A 355 0.27 6.28 3.64
C GLY A 355 0.80 7.62 3.14
N THR A 356 1.80 7.59 2.27
CA THR A 356 2.32 8.76 1.54
C THR A 356 1.20 9.50 0.80
N SER A 357 0.31 8.73 0.17
CA SER A 357 -1.00 9.11 -0.34
C SER A 357 -2.09 8.32 0.41
N THR A 358 -3.36 8.64 0.21
CA THR A 358 -4.47 7.86 0.78
C THR A 358 -5.41 7.40 -0.33
N CYS A 359 -5.72 6.09 -0.35
CA CYS A 359 -6.75 5.53 -1.20
C CYS A 359 -8.06 5.35 -0.42
N HIS A 360 -9.19 5.66 -1.06
CA HIS A 360 -10.54 5.60 -0.50
C HIS A 360 -11.33 4.52 -1.24
N MET A 361 -11.46 3.35 -0.62
CA MET A 361 -12.01 2.16 -1.26
C MET A 361 -13.40 1.84 -0.73
N ALA A 362 -14.40 1.82 -1.60
CA ALA A 362 -15.77 1.42 -1.28
C ALA A 362 -16.29 0.43 -2.32
N VAL A 363 -17.20 -0.45 -1.93
CA VAL A 363 -17.77 -1.48 -2.80
C VAL A 363 -19.28 -1.34 -2.92
N SER A 364 -19.84 -1.64 -4.09
CA SER A 364 -21.27 -1.63 -4.36
C SER A 364 -21.72 -2.86 -5.13
N ARG A 365 -22.99 -3.26 -4.96
CA ARG A 365 -23.62 -4.29 -5.80
C ARG A 365 -23.94 -3.78 -7.20
N SER A 366 -24.26 -2.49 -7.29
CA SER A 366 -24.58 -1.80 -8.54
C SER A 366 -23.34 -1.15 -9.15
N LYS A 367 -23.37 -0.99 -10.47
CA LYS A 367 -22.36 -0.25 -11.24
C LYS A 367 -22.57 1.25 -11.02
N LEU A 368 -21.68 1.91 -10.28
CA LEU A 368 -21.76 3.35 -9.97
C LEU A 368 -20.65 4.12 -10.67
N PHE A 369 -21.00 4.94 -11.67
CA PHE A 369 -20.08 5.88 -12.31
C PHE A 369 -20.06 7.19 -11.53
N ILE A 370 -18.89 7.58 -11.05
CA ILE A 370 -18.72 8.73 -10.16
C ILE A 370 -17.66 9.64 -10.79
N PRO A 371 -18.03 10.83 -11.28
CA PRO A 371 -17.07 11.75 -11.91
C PRO A 371 -15.88 12.04 -10.99
N GLY A 372 -14.67 11.94 -11.54
CA GLY A 372 -13.42 12.19 -10.82
C GLY A 372 -13.03 11.16 -9.75
N VAL A 373 -13.67 9.99 -9.77
CA VAL A 373 -13.33 8.84 -8.92
C VAL A 373 -13.14 7.61 -9.81
N TRP A 374 -12.10 6.81 -9.56
CA TRP A 374 -11.85 5.62 -10.38
C TRP A 374 -12.83 4.50 -10.05
N GLY A 375 -13.06 3.63 -11.03
CA GLY A 375 -14.11 2.63 -11.02
C GLY A 375 -15.34 3.09 -11.82
N PRO A 376 -16.41 2.27 -11.85
CA PRO A 376 -16.61 1.07 -11.04
C PRO A 376 -15.85 -0.15 -11.62
N PHE A 377 -15.02 -0.78 -10.79
CA PHE A 377 -14.19 -1.92 -11.18
C PHE A 377 -14.80 -3.24 -10.68
N TRP A 378 -15.31 -4.07 -11.59
CA TRP A 378 -15.95 -5.33 -11.20
C TRP A 378 -14.95 -6.34 -10.63
N SER A 379 -15.25 -6.86 -9.45
CA SER A 379 -14.49 -7.92 -8.75
C SER A 379 -13.00 -7.62 -8.55
N ALA A 380 -12.60 -6.35 -8.57
CA ALA A 380 -11.20 -5.95 -8.47
C ALA A 380 -10.61 -6.01 -7.06
N MET A 381 -11.45 -6.12 -6.02
CA MET A 381 -10.99 -6.27 -4.62
C MET A 381 -11.77 -7.35 -3.90
N VAL A 382 -13.10 -7.21 -3.82
CA VAL A 382 -14.00 -8.23 -3.27
C VAL A 382 -14.75 -8.86 -4.45
N PRO A 383 -14.64 -10.20 -4.66
CA PRO A 383 -15.36 -10.89 -5.72
C PRO A 383 -16.85 -10.60 -5.70
N HIS A 384 -17.44 -10.37 -6.87
CA HIS A 384 -18.86 -10.06 -7.08
C HIS A 384 -19.35 -8.69 -6.57
N TYR A 385 -18.43 -7.75 -6.34
CA TYR A 385 -18.75 -6.35 -6.07
C TYR A 385 -18.06 -5.43 -7.07
N TRP A 386 -18.65 -4.27 -7.32
CA TRP A 386 -18.02 -3.16 -8.02
C TRP A 386 -17.22 -2.32 -7.03
N LEU A 387 -15.94 -2.12 -7.31
CA LEU A 387 -15.05 -1.27 -6.52
C LEU A 387 -15.06 0.16 -7.05
N THR A 388 -15.19 1.12 -6.13
CA THR A 388 -14.90 2.53 -6.32
C THR A 388 -13.58 2.86 -5.61
N GLU A 389 -12.66 3.52 -6.31
CA GLU A 389 -11.32 3.86 -5.82
C GLU A 389 -11.09 5.39 -5.91
N GLY A 390 -11.46 6.11 -4.85
CA GLY A 390 -11.05 7.50 -4.66
C GLY A 390 -9.60 7.61 -4.19
N GLY A 391 -9.03 8.81 -4.24
CA GLY A 391 -7.75 9.03 -3.60
C GLY A 391 -7.37 10.49 -3.41
N GLN A 392 -6.42 10.69 -2.49
CA GLN A 392 -5.71 11.94 -2.26
C GLN A 392 -4.23 11.71 -2.57
N SER A 393 -3.70 12.41 -3.57
CA SER A 393 -2.35 12.18 -4.11
C SER A 393 -1.22 12.42 -3.10
N ALA A 394 -1.45 13.31 -2.12
CA ALA A 394 -0.50 13.58 -1.04
C ALA A 394 -1.24 13.74 0.28
N THR A 395 -0.97 12.86 1.24
CA THR A 395 -1.49 12.93 2.61
C THR A 395 -0.34 12.88 3.61
N GLY A 396 0.29 11.72 3.78
CA GLY A 396 1.51 11.59 4.58
C GLY A 396 2.64 12.45 4.01
N ALA A 397 2.83 12.42 2.69
CA ALA A 397 3.80 13.26 2.01
C ALA A 397 3.56 14.76 2.23
N LEU A 398 2.29 15.17 2.32
CA LEU A 398 1.96 16.57 2.58
C LEU A 398 2.28 16.96 4.03
N LEU A 399 2.02 16.08 5.00
CA LEU A 399 2.41 16.29 6.39
C LEU A 399 3.92 16.38 6.54
N ASP A 400 4.66 15.43 5.93
CA ASP A 400 6.12 15.44 5.89
C ASP A 400 6.62 16.74 5.25
N TYR A 401 6.09 17.12 4.07
CA TYR A 401 6.48 18.35 3.36
C TYR A 401 6.30 19.61 4.23
N ILE A 402 5.16 19.76 4.90
CA ILE A 402 4.88 20.92 5.77
C ILE A 402 5.85 20.97 6.95
N VAL A 403 6.19 19.82 7.53
CA VAL A 403 7.13 19.74 8.64
C VAL A 403 8.56 20.00 8.18
N GLU A 404 9.02 19.29 7.16
CA GLU A 404 10.40 19.33 6.66
C GLU A 404 10.79 20.70 6.10
N ASN A 405 9.86 21.42 5.48
CA ASN A 405 10.13 22.74 4.87
C ASN A 405 9.96 23.92 5.84
N HIS A 406 9.65 23.67 7.11
CA HIS A 406 9.56 24.74 8.11
C HIS A 406 10.89 24.98 8.81
N ILE A 407 11.23 26.24 9.11
CA ILE A 407 12.52 26.61 9.72
C ILE A 407 12.78 25.95 11.09
N ALA A 408 11.69 25.64 11.82
CA ALA A 408 11.75 24.95 13.11
C ALA A 408 12.06 23.45 13.02
N SER A 409 12.06 22.86 11.81
CA SER A 409 12.17 21.42 11.60
C SER A 409 13.44 20.78 12.19
N PRO A 410 14.66 21.31 11.96
CA PRO A 410 15.87 20.67 12.49
C PRO A 410 15.89 20.62 14.02
N HIS A 411 15.41 21.68 14.67
CA HIS A 411 15.32 21.73 16.13
C HIS A 411 14.27 20.75 16.67
N LEU A 412 13.11 20.67 16.01
CA LEU A 412 12.05 19.75 16.38
C LEU A 412 12.46 18.28 16.19
N ALA A 413 13.17 17.96 15.11
CA ALA A 413 13.73 16.63 14.85
C ALA A 413 14.73 16.21 15.94
N ASN A 414 15.64 17.12 16.33
CA ASN A 414 16.60 16.86 17.41
C ASN A 414 15.90 16.60 18.76
N ARG A 415 14.82 17.33 19.05
CA ARG A 415 14.02 17.12 20.27
C ARG A 415 13.24 15.82 20.23
N ALA A 416 12.67 15.46 19.09
CA ALA A 416 11.98 14.19 18.93
C ALA A 416 12.95 13.01 19.15
N ALA A 417 14.14 13.08 18.54
CA ALA A 417 15.21 12.10 18.72
C ALA A 417 15.67 11.98 20.17
N SER A 418 15.91 13.11 20.88
CA SER A 418 16.35 13.09 22.28
C SER A 418 15.31 12.54 23.26
N GLN A 419 14.02 12.58 22.88
CA GLN A 419 12.92 12.03 23.66
C GLN A 419 12.51 10.60 23.23
N GLY A 420 13.15 10.04 22.20
CA GLY A 420 12.78 8.73 21.65
C GLY A 420 11.34 8.70 21.10
N THR A 421 10.87 9.82 20.56
CA THR A 421 9.51 9.98 20.01
C THR A 421 9.56 10.40 18.55
N THR A 422 8.43 10.29 17.84
CA THR A 422 8.31 10.85 16.49
C THR A 422 8.04 12.35 16.54
N VAL A 423 8.39 13.06 15.45
CA VAL A 423 8.08 14.48 15.27
C VAL A 423 6.57 14.74 15.38
N PHE A 424 5.74 13.90 14.75
CA PHE A 424 4.28 14.02 14.82
C PHE A 424 3.73 13.85 16.24
N SER A 425 4.24 12.89 17.01
CA SER A 425 3.85 12.74 18.42
C SER A 425 4.25 13.95 19.27
N LEU A 426 5.37 14.59 18.96
CA LEU A 426 5.78 15.83 19.63
C LEU A 426 4.86 17.01 19.25
N LEU A 427 4.53 17.16 17.97
CA LEU A 427 3.57 18.17 17.49
C LEU A 427 2.18 17.98 18.12
N ASN A 428 1.69 16.75 18.23
CA ASN A 428 0.42 16.45 18.91
C ASN A 428 0.44 16.92 20.38
N LYS A 429 1.50 16.58 21.14
CA LYS A 429 1.67 17.04 22.54
C LYS A 429 1.76 18.57 22.66
N MET A 430 2.39 19.21 21.68
CA MET A 430 2.47 20.67 21.63
C MET A 430 1.08 21.29 21.43
N LEU A 431 0.27 20.73 20.53
CA LEU A 431 -1.11 21.17 20.31
C LEU A 431 -1.96 21.01 21.58
N GLU A 432 -1.86 19.87 22.28
CA GLU A 432 -2.53 19.67 23.56
C GLU A 432 -2.11 20.72 24.61
N SER A 433 -0.80 20.98 24.73
CA SER A 433 -0.27 22.00 25.64
C SER A 433 -0.75 23.40 25.28
N MET A 434 -0.81 23.72 23.98
CA MET A 434 -1.32 25.00 23.48
C MET A 434 -2.83 25.15 23.71
N ALA A 435 -3.60 24.07 23.61
CA ALA A 435 -5.02 24.07 23.94
C ALA A 435 -5.21 24.34 25.44
N GLN A 436 -4.39 23.77 26.32
CA GLN A 436 -4.44 24.07 27.75
C GLN A 436 -4.08 25.54 28.06
N GLU A 437 -3.04 26.08 27.41
CA GLU A 437 -2.56 27.46 27.62
C GLU A 437 -3.55 28.50 27.10
N LYS A 438 -4.09 28.31 25.88
CA LYS A 438 -5.00 29.27 25.23
C LYS A 438 -6.46 29.06 25.62
N ASN A 439 -6.80 27.90 26.17
CA ASN A 439 -8.15 27.49 26.55
C ASN A 439 -9.21 27.76 25.46
N PRO A 440 -9.01 27.29 24.20
CA PRO A 440 -10.05 27.34 23.19
C PRO A 440 -11.21 26.40 23.59
N PRO A 441 -12.42 26.56 23.00
CA PRO A 441 -13.55 25.70 23.33
C PRO A 441 -13.26 24.20 23.06
N PHE A 442 -12.40 23.89 22.09
CA PHE A 442 -11.90 22.55 21.78
C PHE A 442 -10.59 22.66 20.99
N LEU A 443 -9.78 21.60 20.95
CA LEU A 443 -8.44 21.59 20.33
C LEU A 443 -8.48 22.04 18.86
N SER A 444 -9.43 21.53 18.08
CA SER A 444 -9.56 21.82 16.66
C SER A 444 -9.78 23.31 16.37
N ALA A 445 -10.28 24.09 17.34
CA ALA A 445 -10.47 25.54 17.23
C ALA A 445 -9.15 26.34 17.26
N LEU A 446 -8.01 25.71 17.57
CA LEU A 446 -6.69 26.36 17.51
C LEU A 446 -6.37 26.95 16.13
N THR A 447 -6.97 26.40 15.06
CA THR A 447 -6.78 26.81 13.66
C THR A 447 -7.99 27.58 13.11
N LYS A 448 -8.75 28.29 13.97
CA LYS A 448 -9.97 29.03 13.54
C LYS A 448 -9.72 30.03 12.40
N ASP A 449 -8.53 30.62 12.34
CA ASP A 449 -8.13 31.62 11.34
C ASP A 449 -7.11 31.06 10.33
N LEU A 450 -6.86 29.74 10.32
CA LEU A 450 -5.86 29.08 9.47
C LEU A 450 -6.51 27.95 8.64
N HIS A 451 -6.44 28.09 7.33
CA HIS A 451 -7.11 27.22 6.37
C HIS A 451 -6.15 26.78 5.27
N ILE A 452 -6.27 25.51 4.85
CA ILE A 452 -5.41 24.93 3.83
C ILE A 452 -6.28 24.24 2.77
N LEU A 453 -5.98 24.50 1.50
CA LEU A 453 -6.34 23.64 0.38
C LEU A 453 -5.16 22.67 0.14
N PRO A 454 -5.35 21.35 0.29
CA PRO A 454 -4.25 20.38 0.37
C PRO A 454 -3.74 19.89 -0.99
N ASP A 455 -4.19 20.47 -2.10
CA ASP A 455 -3.87 20.02 -3.47
C ASP A 455 -2.43 20.40 -3.91
N PHE A 456 -1.43 20.17 -3.05
CA PHE A 456 -0.01 20.46 -3.34
C PHE A 456 0.55 19.59 -4.49
N HIS A 457 -0.14 18.49 -4.80
CA HIS A 457 0.18 17.59 -5.90
C HIS A 457 -1.06 17.33 -6.79
N GLY A 458 -1.86 18.37 -7.04
CA GLY A 458 -3.13 18.26 -7.75
C GLY A 458 -4.23 17.61 -6.91
N ASN A 459 -5.45 17.58 -7.47
CA ASN A 459 -6.58 16.88 -6.88
C ASN A 459 -6.91 15.64 -7.71
N ARG A 460 -6.69 14.44 -7.15
CA ARG A 460 -7.12 13.18 -7.76
C ARG A 460 -8.64 13.04 -7.67
N SER A 461 -9.20 13.07 -6.46
CA SER A 461 -10.64 12.90 -6.25
C SER A 461 -11.22 13.94 -5.27
N PRO A 462 -12.48 14.34 -5.47
CA PRO A 462 -13.36 13.99 -6.60
C PRO A 462 -13.28 14.99 -7.77
N LEU A 463 -12.41 16.00 -7.71
CA LEU A 463 -12.38 17.07 -8.73
C LEU A 463 -11.68 16.64 -10.01
N ALA A 464 -10.76 15.67 -9.94
CA ALA A 464 -9.90 15.24 -11.04
C ALA A 464 -9.21 16.42 -11.76
N ASP A 465 -8.68 17.35 -10.96
CA ASP A 465 -7.95 18.52 -11.42
C ASP A 465 -6.45 18.40 -11.07
N PRO A 466 -5.62 17.86 -11.98
CA PRO A 466 -4.17 17.75 -11.75
C PRO A 466 -3.47 19.12 -11.71
N LEU A 467 -4.12 20.19 -12.19
CA LEU A 467 -3.60 21.55 -12.18
C LEU A 467 -3.90 22.28 -10.87
N SER A 468 -4.71 21.69 -9.96
CA SER A 468 -4.96 22.28 -8.65
C SER A 468 -3.65 22.42 -7.86
N LYS A 469 -3.51 23.51 -7.11
CA LYS A 469 -2.35 23.85 -6.30
C LYS A 469 -2.74 24.13 -4.86
N GLY A 470 -1.82 23.81 -3.95
CA GLY A 470 -1.97 24.10 -2.53
C GLY A 470 -2.16 25.59 -2.24
N MET A 471 -3.02 25.92 -1.28
CA MET A 471 -3.21 27.28 -0.77
C MET A 471 -3.18 27.27 0.75
N VAL A 472 -2.52 28.26 1.36
CA VAL A 472 -2.55 28.49 2.81
C VAL A 472 -3.06 29.89 3.07
N CYS A 473 -4.15 30.00 3.82
CA CYS A 473 -4.77 31.26 4.22
C CYS A 473 -4.67 31.43 5.73
N GLY A 474 -4.28 32.61 6.20
CA GLY A 474 -4.09 32.91 7.63
C GLY A 474 -2.64 32.89 8.13
N LEU A 475 -1.66 33.06 7.24
CA LEU A 475 -0.24 33.12 7.62
C LEU A 475 0.07 34.39 8.43
N THR A 476 1.01 34.26 9.36
CA THR A 476 1.59 35.37 10.14
C THR A 476 3.12 35.35 10.01
N LEU A 477 3.82 36.31 10.63
CA LEU A 477 5.28 36.32 10.69
C LEU A 477 5.86 35.38 11.75
N ASP A 478 5.04 34.64 12.49
CA ASP A 478 5.50 33.66 13.47
C ASP A 478 6.14 32.48 12.74
N ALA A 479 7.38 32.16 13.10
CA ALA A 479 8.13 31.01 12.57
C ALA A 479 8.55 30.03 13.67
N SER A 480 7.88 30.10 14.82
CA SER A 480 8.11 29.24 15.98
C SER A 480 7.62 27.80 15.75
N GLU A 481 8.05 26.88 16.61
CA GLU A 481 7.49 25.53 16.62
C GLU A 481 5.98 25.52 16.92
N LYS A 482 5.48 26.49 17.70
CA LYS A 482 4.04 26.62 17.97
C LYS A 482 3.28 26.92 16.68
N GLN A 483 3.83 27.77 15.81
CA GLN A 483 3.23 28.01 14.49
C GLN A 483 3.29 26.77 13.60
N LEU A 484 4.41 26.03 13.60
CA LEU A 484 4.49 24.77 12.87
C LEU A 484 3.43 23.76 13.35
N ALA A 485 3.19 23.66 14.66
CA ALA A 485 2.14 22.81 15.20
C ALA A 485 0.75 23.21 14.68
N LEU A 486 0.45 24.51 14.58
CA LEU A 486 -0.80 25.00 14.00
C LEU A 486 -0.92 24.70 12.50
N LEU A 487 0.16 24.89 11.73
CA LEU A 487 0.20 24.53 10.31
C LEU A 487 -0.04 23.04 10.12
N TYR A 488 0.63 22.20 10.91
CA TYR A 488 0.43 20.75 10.90
C TYR A 488 -1.03 20.37 11.22
N LEU A 489 -1.64 20.95 12.27
CA LEU A 489 -3.06 20.71 12.58
C LEU A 489 -3.98 21.15 11.44
N ALA A 490 -3.75 22.33 10.86
CA ALA A 490 -4.53 22.81 9.71
C ALA A 490 -4.39 21.89 8.49
N THR A 491 -3.21 21.30 8.28
CA THR A 491 -2.97 20.33 7.21
C THR A 491 -3.71 19.02 7.47
N VAL A 492 -3.68 18.49 8.71
CA VAL A 492 -4.47 17.31 9.11
C VAL A 492 -5.96 17.55 8.84
N GLN A 493 -6.48 18.72 9.23
CA GLN A 493 -7.87 19.11 8.97
C GLN A 493 -8.17 19.24 7.47
N ALA A 494 -7.27 19.84 6.68
CA ALA A 494 -7.42 19.97 5.23
C ALA A 494 -7.50 18.60 4.53
N ILE A 495 -6.66 17.65 4.94
CA ILE A 495 -6.70 16.28 4.43
C ILE A 495 -8.05 15.62 4.78
N ALA A 496 -8.52 15.78 6.02
CA ALA A 496 -9.83 15.29 6.46
C ALA A 496 -11.01 15.93 5.71
N TYR A 497 -10.96 17.23 5.40
CA TYR A 497 -11.95 17.91 4.56
C TYR A 497 -11.96 17.36 3.13
N GLY A 498 -10.79 17.04 2.57
CA GLY A 498 -10.70 16.33 1.30
C GLY A 498 -11.33 14.94 1.34
N THR A 499 -11.10 14.18 2.42
CA THR A 499 -11.77 12.88 2.62
C THR A 499 -13.29 13.05 2.74
N ARG A 500 -13.77 14.04 3.52
CA ARG A 500 -15.20 14.35 3.61
C ARG A 500 -15.80 14.65 2.25
N HIS A 501 -15.10 15.43 1.42
CA HIS A 501 -15.55 15.74 0.08
C HIS A 501 -15.68 14.50 -0.80
N ILE A 502 -14.72 13.56 -0.73
CA ILE A 502 -14.80 12.28 -1.44
C ILE A 502 -15.99 11.45 -0.96
N VAL A 503 -16.20 11.34 0.35
CA VAL A 503 -17.31 10.57 0.95
C VAL A 503 -18.66 11.15 0.55
N GLU A 504 -18.86 12.46 0.72
CA GLU A 504 -20.11 13.14 0.33
C GLU A 504 -20.37 13.00 -1.17
N HIS A 505 -19.34 13.13 -2.00
CA HIS A 505 -19.46 12.95 -3.45
C HIS A 505 -19.83 11.52 -3.83
N CYS A 506 -19.22 10.51 -3.20
CA CYS A 506 -19.57 9.11 -3.44
C CYS A 506 -21.03 8.82 -3.05
N ASN A 507 -21.46 9.30 -1.88
CA ASN A 507 -22.84 9.13 -1.40
C ASN A 507 -23.86 9.84 -2.29
N ALA A 508 -23.53 11.02 -2.80
CA ALA A 508 -24.38 11.73 -3.76
C ALA A 508 -24.57 10.96 -5.09
N HIS A 509 -23.69 10.00 -5.40
CA HIS A 509 -23.72 9.18 -6.61
C HIS A 509 -24.09 7.71 -6.34
N GLY A 510 -24.73 7.41 -5.21
CA GLY A 510 -25.42 6.13 -4.96
C GLY A 510 -24.75 5.22 -3.95
N HIS A 511 -23.57 5.55 -3.43
CA HIS A 511 -23.05 4.88 -2.23
C HIS A 511 -23.86 5.24 -0.98
N LYS A 512 -23.75 4.44 0.06
CA LYS A 512 -24.41 4.64 1.37
C LYS A 512 -23.38 4.62 2.50
N ILE A 513 -22.21 5.21 2.29
CA ILE A 513 -21.11 5.19 3.25
C ILE A 513 -21.53 5.94 4.50
N ASP A 514 -21.53 5.25 5.64
CA ASP A 514 -21.77 5.81 6.97
C ASP A 514 -20.73 5.36 8.00
N THR A 515 -19.80 4.49 7.58
CA THR A 515 -18.74 3.93 8.41
C THR A 515 -17.42 3.97 7.66
N LEU A 516 -16.37 4.43 8.33
CA LEU A 516 -15.02 4.42 7.77
C LEU A 516 -14.18 3.38 8.48
N MET A 517 -13.26 2.79 7.74
CA MET A 517 -12.19 1.97 8.30
C MET A 517 -10.86 2.65 7.96
N ALA A 518 -9.84 2.54 8.80
CA ALA A 518 -8.53 3.10 8.48
C ALA A 518 -7.38 2.15 8.79
N CYS A 519 -6.41 2.09 7.89
CA CYS A 519 -5.16 1.36 8.07
C CYS A 519 -3.96 2.12 7.51
N GLY A 520 -2.77 1.54 7.67
CA GLY A 520 -1.51 2.13 7.23
C GLY A 520 -0.87 3.06 8.26
N GLY A 521 0.15 3.82 7.86
CA GLY A 521 1.01 4.54 8.80
C GLY A 521 0.28 5.67 9.55
N LEU A 522 -0.54 6.45 8.84
CA LEU A 522 -1.24 7.59 9.44
C LEU A 522 -2.37 7.17 10.39
N SER A 523 -2.89 5.95 10.28
CA SER A 523 -3.94 5.49 11.21
C SER A 523 -3.43 5.30 12.64
N LYS A 524 -2.11 5.24 12.83
CA LYS A 524 -1.44 5.21 14.14
C LYS A 524 -1.43 6.59 14.83
N ASN A 525 -1.78 7.66 14.13
CA ASN A 525 -1.83 9.01 14.67
C ASN A 525 -3.24 9.33 15.19
N SER A 526 -3.40 9.35 16.51
CA SER A 526 -4.70 9.55 17.17
C SER A 526 -5.36 10.88 16.82
N LEU A 527 -4.59 11.98 16.74
CA LEU A 527 -5.12 13.29 16.34
C LEU A 527 -5.64 13.25 14.90
N TYR A 528 -4.88 12.62 14.00
CA TYR A 528 -5.29 12.47 12.60
C TYR A 528 -6.64 11.76 12.49
N ILE A 529 -6.79 10.60 13.16
CA ILE A 529 -8.02 9.81 13.09
C ILE A 529 -9.19 10.50 13.81
N GLN A 530 -8.97 11.16 14.95
CA GLN A 530 -10.02 11.90 15.64
C GLN A 530 -10.54 13.09 14.80
N GLU A 531 -9.66 13.89 14.21
CA GLU A 531 -10.07 15.00 13.32
C GLU A 531 -10.84 14.47 12.10
N HIS A 532 -10.45 13.33 11.53
CA HIS A 532 -11.23 12.70 10.45
C HIS A 532 -12.64 12.31 10.91
N ALA A 533 -12.77 11.66 12.07
CA ALA A 533 -14.07 11.27 12.62
C ALA A 533 -14.97 12.49 12.86
N ASP A 534 -14.43 13.54 13.48
CA ASP A 534 -15.16 14.77 13.81
C ASP A 534 -15.57 15.56 12.56
N ILE A 535 -14.70 15.63 11.55
CA ILE A 535 -14.95 16.38 10.30
C ILE A 535 -15.99 15.69 9.42
N ILE A 536 -15.87 14.37 9.25
CA ILE A 536 -16.72 13.58 8.37
C ILE A 536 -18.05 13.28 9.05
N GLY A 537 -18.04 13.09 10.37
CA GLY A 537 -19.22 12.78 11.17
C GLY A 537 -19.59 11.29 11.20
N TYR A 538 -18.64 10.41 10.85
CA TYR A 538 -18.80 8.95 10.86
C TYR A 538 -17.79 8.28 11.80
N PRO A 539 -18.13 7.13 12.42
CA PRO A 539 -17.17 6.37 13.19
C PRO A 539 -16.06 5.82 12.30
N ILE A 540 -14.84 5.80 12.83
CA ILE A 540 -13.66 5.24 12.17
C ILE A 540 -13.19 4.01 12.93
N TYR A 541 -13.15 2.89 12.23
CA TYR A 541 -12.78 1.59 12.78
C TYR A 541 -11.33 1.30 12.45
N LEU A 542 -10.56 0.97 13.48
CA LEU A 542 -9.17 0.56 13.37
C LEU A 542 -9.10 -0.96 13.59
N PRO A 543 -8.41 -1.70 12.71
CA PRO A 543 -8.25 -3.15 12.85
C PRO A 543 -7.40 -3.50 14.07
N ARG A 544 -7.56 -4.73 14.59
CA ARG A 544 -6.68 -5.30 15.62
C ARG A 544 -5.24 -5.39 15.12
N GLU A 545 -5.08 -5.77 13.85
CA GLU A 545 -3.80 -5.95 13.21
C GLU A 545 -3.39 -4.70 12.43
N ASN A 546 -2.26 -4.11 12.82
CA ASN A 546 -1.78 -2.86 12.23
C ASN A 546 -1.17 -3.10 10.84
N GLU A 547 -0.63 -4.30 10.58
CA GLU A 547 -0.03 -4.65 9.30
C GLU A 547 -1.09 -5.17 8.32
N SER A 548 -2.08 -4.32 8.01
CA SER A 548 -3.30 -4.75 7.32
C SER A 548 -3.09 -5.17 5.86
N VAL A 549 -2.09 -4.60 5.16
CA VAL A 549 -1.74 -5.04 3.80
C VAL A 549 -1.19 -6.46 3.81
N LEU A 550 -0.31 -6.77 4.78
CA LEU A 550 0.21 -8.13 4.98
C LEU A 550 -0.90 -9.11 5.37
N LEU A 551 -1.84 -8.69 6.23
CA LEU A 551 -2.99 -9.52 6.57
C LEU A 551 -3.88 -9.78 5.34
N GLY A 552 -4.16 -8.76 4.54
CA GLY A 552 -4.92 -8.90 3.30
C GLY A 552 -4.24 -9.83 2.29
N ALA A 553 -2.92 -9.77 2.17
CA ALA A 553 -2.17 -10.73 1.36
C ALA A 553 -2.26 -12.16 1.93
N ALA A 554 -2.17 -12.34 3.25
CA ALA A 554 -2.33 -13.64 3.90
C ALA A 554 -3.74 -14.24 3.71
N VAL A 555 -4.78 -13.39 3.64
CA VAL A 555 -6.16 -13.79 3.30
C VAL A 555 -6.20 -14.45 1.91
N LEU A 556 -5.47 -13.92 0.91
CA LEU A 556 -5.36 -14.54 -0.42
C LEU A 556 -4.77 -15.95 -0.33
N GLY A 557 -3.69 -16.11 0.45
CA GLY A 557 -3.06 -17.41 0.68
C GLY A 557 -3.98 -18.41 1.38
N ALA A 558 -4.86 -17.94 2.28
CA ALA A 558 -5.83 -18.78 2.96
C ALA A 558 -6.91 -19.34 2.01
N VAL A 559 -7.39 -18.50 1.09
CA VAL A 559 -8.34 -18.90 0.05
C VAL A 559 -7.68 -19.88 -0.93
N ALA A 560 -6.46 -19.59 -1.37
CA ALA A 560 -5.70 -20.46 -2.26
C ALA A 560 -5.45 -21.85 -1.64
N ALA A 561 -5.19 -21.88 -0.32
CA ALA A 561 -5.05 -23.10 0.46
C ALA A 561 -6.38 -23.83 0.73
N LYS A 562 -7.51 -23.31 0.23
CA LYS A 562 -8.87 -23.84 0.40
C LYS A 562 -9.28 -23.97 1.86
N LYS A 563 -8.76 -23.11 2.73
CA LYS A 563 -9.20 -23.02 4.14
C LYS A 563 -10.56 -22.35 4.28
N TYR A 564 -10.91 -21.50 3.33
CA TYR A 564 -12.17 -20.79 3.24
C TYR A 564 -12.73 -20.94 1.83
N SER A 565 -14.06 -20.92 1.69
CA SER A 565 -14.70 -21.15 0.39
C SER A 565 -14.71 -19.90 -0.49
N SER A 566 -14.56 -18.71 0.12
CA SER A 566 -14.52 -17.42 -0.56
C SER A 566 -13.58 -16.43 0.12
N LEU A 567 -13.20 -15.38 -0.62
CA LEU A 567 -12.42 -14.27 -0.07
C LEU A 567 -13.15 -13.57 1.07
N HIS A 568 -14.46 -13.35 0.93
CA HIS A 568 -15.27 -12.68 1.94
C HIS A 568 -15.31 -13.49 3.25
N GLU A 569 -15.46 -14.82 3.20
CA GLU A 569 -15.36 -15.67 4.40
C GLU A 569 -14.00 -15.56 5.08
N ALA A 570 -12.92 -15.60 4.30
CA ALA A 570 -11.57 -15.48 4.83
C ALA A 570 -11.33 -14.10 5.48
N MET A 571 -11.84 -13.02 4.89
CA MET A 571 -11.81 -11.66 5.46
C MET A 571 -12.49 -11.62 6.82
N LYS A 572 -13.71 -12.17 6.94
CA LYS A 572 -14.45 -12.21 8.22
C LYS A 572 -13.74 -13.03 9.31
N ALA A 573 -13.06 -14.10 8.92
CA ALA A 573 -12.43 -15.01 9.87
C ALA A 573 -11.06 -14.53 10.36
N LEU A 574 -10.28 -13.88 9.49
CA LEU A 574 -8.91 -13.45 9.77
C LEU A 574 -8.83 -12.01 10.26
N SER A 575 -9.72 -11.14 9.79
CA SER A 575 -9.78 -9.75 10.23
C SER A 575 -10.55 -9.62 11.54
N ALA A 576 -10.14 -8.67 12.38
CA ALA A 576 -10.79 -8.45 13.67
C ALA A 576 -10.78 -6.97 14.05
N PRO A 577 -11.85 -6.49 14.71
CA PRO A 577 -11.92 -5.12 15.20
C PRO A 577 -10.86 -4.87 16.28
N GLY A 578 -10.22 -3.71 16.23
CA GLY A 578 -9.32 -3.21 17.26
C GLY A 578 -10.00 -2.13 18.10
N GLN A 579 -10.01 -0.90 17.58
CA GLN A 579 -10.57 0.28 18.26
C GLN A 579 -11.59 0.98 17.35
N VAL A 580 -12.64 1.54 17.94
CA VAL A 580 -13.57 2.43 17.24
C VAL A 580 -13.39 3.85 17.76
N ILE A 581 -13.18 4.79 16.84
CA ILE A 581 -13.10 6.22 17.10
C ILE A 581 -14.42 6.84 16.66
N TYR A 582 -15.18 7.38 17.61
CA TYR A 582 -16.44 8.05 17.33
C TYR A 582 -16.22 9.55 17.12
N PRO A 583 -17.02 10.19 16.24
CA PRO A 583 -17.10 11.63 16.20
C PRO A 583 -17.49 12.18 17.58
N SER A 584 -16.99 13.37 17.90
CA SER A 584 -17.35 14.08 19.13
C SER A 584 -18.86 14.28 19.21
N LYS A 585 -19.39 14.09 20.43
CA LYS A 585 -20.80 14.37 20.76
C LYS A 585 -21.08 15.85 20.96
N ASP A 586 -20.06 16.70 21.01
CA ASP A 586 -20.24 18.15 21.12
C ASP A 586 -20.69 18.73 19.76
N PRO A 587 -21.92 19.25 19.65
CA PRO A 587 -22.42 19.80 18.39
C PRO A 587 -21.63 21.03 17.90
N ASN A 588 -20.90 21.72 18.79
CA ASN A 588 -20.09 22.87 18.41
C ASN A 588 -18.88 22.46 17.56
N ILE A 589 -18.32 21.27 17.79
CA ILE A 589 -17.19 20.75 17.00
C ILE A 589 -17.65 20.48 15.58
N LYS A 590 -18.77 19.75 15.40
CA LYS A 590 -19.33 19.50 14.08
C LYS A 590 -19.69 20.80 13.35
N LYS A 591 -20.33 21.74 14.04
CA LYS A 591 -20.67 23.07 13.49
C LYS A 591 -19.42 23.84 13.03
N TYR A 592 -18.34 23.78 13.80
CA TYR A 592 -17.07 24.41 13.45
C TYR A 592 -16.46 23.81 12.18
N HIS A 593 -16.39 22.48 12.10
CA HIS A 593 -15.87 21.81 10.91
C HIS A 593 -16.79 22.00 9.68
N ASP A 594 -18.11 22.13 9.86
CA ASP A 594 -19.03 22.49 8.77
C ASP A 594 -18.75 23.88 8.19
N VAL A 595 -18.41 24.86 9.03
CA VAL A 595 -18.00 26.20 8.57
C VAL A 595 -16.65 26.13 7.86
N LYS A 596 -15.66 25.46 8.45
CA LYS A 596 -14.34 25.31 7.80
C LYS A 596 -14.38 24.49 6.52
N TYR A 597 -15.28 23.52 6.40
CA TYR A 597 -15.50 22.77 5.18
C TYR A 597 -16.02 23.67 4.06
N LYS A 598 -16.95 24.60 4.34
CA LYS A 598 -17.37 25.61 3.36
C LYS A 598 -16.20 26.48 2.89
N ILE A 599 -15.34 26.90 3.80
CA ILE A 599 -14.12 27.67 3.46
C ILE A 599 -13.18 26.82 2.60
N PHE A 600 -12.97 25.54 2.94
CA PHE A 600 -12.18 24.61 2.15
C PHE A 600 -12.69 24.49 0.70
N ARG A 601 -14.02 24.44 0.49
CA ARG A 601 -14.62 24.43 -0.84
C ARG A 601 -14.41 25.76 -1.57
N ASP A 602 -14.62 26.90 -0.90
CA ASP A 602 -14.38 28.24 -1.48
C ASP A 602 -12.92 28.45 -1.88
N LEU A 603 -11.93 27.95 -1.12
CA LEU A 603 -10.51 28.05 -1.49
C LEU A 603 -10.23 27.46 -2.89
N TYR A 604 -10.82 26.30 -3.21
CA TYR A 604 -10.68 25.72 -4.55
C TYR A 604 -11.34 26.59 -5.62
N GLU A 605 -12.57 27.06 -5.38
CA GLU A 605 -13.29 27.93 -6.32
C GLU A 605 -12.52 29.23 -6.60
N ARG A 606 -11.90 29.82 -5.56
CA ARG A 606 -11.01 30.99 -5.71
C ARG A 606 -9.77 30.68 -6.53
N GLN A 607 -9.14 29.54 -6.29
CA GLN A 607 -7.99 29.11 -7.07
C GLN A 607 -8.33 28.97 -8.56
N VAL A 608 -9.46 28.33 -8.88
CA VAL A 608 -9.98 28.22 -10.26
C VAL A 608 -10.18 29.61 -10.86
N SER A 609 -10.86 30.50 -10.13
CA SER A 609 -11.09 31.89 -10.58
C SER A 609 -9.79 32.64 -10.87
N TYR A 610 -8.77 32.52 -10.00
CA TYR A 610 -7.46 33.16 -10.23
C TYR A 610 -6.77 32.63 -11.48
N ARG A 611 -6.84 31.30 -11.73
CA ARG A 611 -6.31 30.70 -12.96
C ARG A 611 -7.02 31.24 -14.21
N SER A 612 -8.35 31.36 -14.18
CA SER A 612 -9.12 31.93 -15.29
C SER A 612 -8.76 33.40 -15.56
N ILE A 613 -8.67 34.24 -14.51
CA ILE A 613 -8.27 35.66 -14.65
C ILE A 613 -6.88 35.79 -15.28
N MET A 614 -5.92 34.96 -14.86
CA MET A 614 -4.58 34.98 -15.45
C MET A 614 -4.56 34.46 -16.89
N ALA A 615 -5.38 33.46 -17.23
CA ALA A 615 -5.49 32.96 -18.60
C ALA A 615 -6.03 34.01 -19.57
N GLU A 616 -6.94 34.90 -19.13
CA GLU A 616 -7.41 36.04 -19.94
C GLU A 616 -6.32 37.07 -20.22
N ALA A 617 -5.30 37.17 -19.36
CA ALA A 617 -4.20 38.11 -19.50
C ALA A 617 -3.01 37.55 -20.30
N LEU A 618 -2.98 36.24 -20.56
CA LEU A 618 -1.90 35.56 -21.26
C LEU A 618 -2.31 35.25 -22.71
N PRO A 619 -1.37 35.38 -23.68
CA PRO A 619 -1.65 35.26 -25.11
C PRO A 619 -1.95 33.83 -25.59
#